data_AF-A0A928LW21-F1
#
_entry.id   AF-A0A928LW21-F1
#
_cell.length_a   1.000
_cell.length_b   1.000
_cell.length_c   1.000
_cell.angle_alpha   90.00
_cell.angle_beta   90.00
_cell.angle_gamma   90.00
#
_symmetry.space_group_name_H-M   'P 1'
#
loop_
_entity.id
_entity.type
_entity.pdbx_description
1 polymer ?
#
loop_
_entity_poly.entity_id
_entity_poly.type
_entity_poly.pdbx_seq_one_letter_code
_entity_poly.pdbx_strand_id
1 'polypeptide(L)' 'MDIHELELFECPVCRGPGLMEEEEGWCLYVTCLDCGSHTAEIPYSNDEERLDAARRAAHTWNIGKVISSAPGE' A
#
# COMPACT_ATOMS: atom_id res chain seq x y z
N MET A 1 -17.50 -4.75 -1.55
CA MET A 1 -16.31 -4.60 -0.70
C MET A 1 -15.35 -3.81 -1.53
N ASP A 2 -15.31 -2.53 -1.26
CA ASP A 2 -14.54 -1.54 -1.98
C ASP A 2 -13.11 -1.51 -1.41
N ILE A 3 -12.12 -1.22 -2.25
CA ILE A 3 -10.71 -1.19 -1.83
C ILE A 3 -10.46 -0.14 -0.73
N HIS A 4 -11.32 0.87 -0.64
CA HIS A 4 -11.29 1.94 0.36
C HIS A 4 -11.86 1.53 1.73
N GLU A 5 -12.50 0.36 1.84
CA GLU A 5 -12.99 -0.18 3.13
C GLU A 5 -11.90 -0.96 3.88
N LEU A 6 -10.72 -1.16 3.29
CA LEU A 6 -9.61 -1.87 3.92
C LEU A 6 -8.94 -0.99 4.99
N GLU A 7 -8.83 -1.53 6.20
CA GLU A 7 -8.15 -0.86 7.31
C GLU A 7 -6.65 -0.79 7.06
N LEU A 8 -6.12 0.43 6.98
CA LEU A 8 -4.69 0.72 6.91
C LEU A 8 -4.23 1.25 8.27
N PHE A 9 -3.17 0.67 8.80
CA PHE A 9 -2.53 1.16 10.02
C PHE A 9 -1.72 2.43 9.74
N GLU A 10 -1.25 3.06 10.81
CA GLU A 10 -0.27 4.13 10.71
C GLU A 10 1.02 3.65 10.03
N CYS A 11 1.72 4.56 9.34
CA CYS A 11 2.96 4.24 8.66
C CYS A 11 3.96 3.62 9.64
N PRO A 12 4.55 2.45 9.32
CA PRO A 12 5.52 1.80 10.20
C PRO A 12 6.81 2.63 10.41
N VAL A 13 7.07 3.62 9.55
CA VAL A 13 8.27 4.47 9.60
C VAL A 13 8.02 5.73 10.43
N CYS A 14 7.07 6.59 10.03
CA CYS A 14 6.85 7.90 10.67
C CYS A 14 5.55 8.00 11.47
N ARG A 15 4.74 6.93 11.54
CA ARG A 15 3.38 6.92 12.10
C ARG A 15 2.40 7.88 11.40
N GLY A 16 2.76 8.37 10.21
CA GLY A 16 1.90 9.18 9.36
C GLY A 16 0.77 8.37 8.69
N PRO A 17 -0.15 9.05 8.00
CA PRO A 17 -1.26 8.40 7.32
C PRO A 17 -0.79 7.61 6.09
N GLY A 18 -1.34 6.40 5.93
CA GLY A 18 -1.21 5.58 4.72
C GLY A 18 -2.41 5.77 3.80
N LEU A 19 -2.17 5.83 2.49
CA LEU A 19 -3.18 5.93 1.44
C LEU A 19 -3.03 4.77 0.46
N MET A 20 -4.13 4.12 0.10
CA MET A 20 -4.16 3.14 -0.99
C MET A 20 -4.24 3.85 -2.34
N GLU A 21 -3.27 3.58 -3.20
CA GLU A 21 -3.14 4.14 -4.54
C GLU A 21 -3.28 3.04 -5.57
N GLU A 22 -3.94 3.36 -6.68
CA GLU A 22 -4.10 2.50 -7.85
C GLU A 22 -3.43 3.17 -9.05
N GLU A 23 -2.47 2.48 -9.66
CA GLU A 23 -1.77 3.00 -10.83
C GLU A 23 -2.38 2.44 -12.10
N GLU A 24 -2.92 3.32 -12.95
CA GLU A 24 -3.44 3.08 -14.31
C GLU A 24 -4.23 1.77 -14.52
N GLY A 25 -4.92 1.27 -13.49
CA GLY A 25 -5.72 0.06 -13.58
C GLY A 25 -4.92 -1.26 -13.66
N TRP A 26 -3.63 -1.28 -13.27
CA TRP A 26 -2.78 -2.47 -13.38
C TRP A 26 -2.09 -2.88 -12.07
N CYS A 27 -1.91 -1.97 -11.11
CA CYS A 27 -1.38 -2.31 -9.78
C CYS A 27 -1.98 -1.45 -8.66
N LEU A 28 -1.81 -1.96 -7.44
CA LEU A 28 -2.18 -1.27 -6.20
C LEU A 28 -1.01 -1.30 -5.21
N TYR A 29 -0.86 -0.22 -4.46
CA TYR A 29 0.10 -0.11 -3.37
C TYR A 29 -0.42 0.83 -2.28
N VAL A 30 0.21 0.82 -1.12
CA VAL A 30 -0.05 1.80 -0.05
C VAL A 30 1.14 2.73 0.07
N THR A 31 0.91 4.03 0.13
CA THR A 31 1.96 5.06 0.30
C THR A 31 1.71 5.91 1.54
N CYS A 32 2.78 6.33 2.22
CA CYS A 32 2.72 7.30 3.31
C CYS A 32 2.70 8.72 2.75
N LEU A 33 1.72 9.51 3.14
CA LEU A 33 1.61 10.91 2.71
C LEU A 33 2.63 11.85 3.38
N ASP A 34 3.30 11.39 4.44
CA ASP A 34 4.22 12.21 5.24
C ASP A 34 5.70 11.92 4.89
N CYS A 35 6.10 10.64 4.86
CA CYS A 35 7.49 10.26 4.59
C CYS A 35 7.73 9.61 3.22
N GLY A 36 6.69 9.37 2.41
CA GLY A 36 6.81 8.75 1.08
C GLY A 36 7.19 7.25 1.09
N SER A 37 7.18 6.60 2.26
CA SER A 37 7.36 5.14 2.33
C SER A 37 6.16 4.43 1.71
N HIS A 38 6.39 3.39 0.93
CA HIS A 38 5.31 2.71 0.20
C HIS A 38 5.50 1.19 0.20
N THR A 39 4.45 0.40 -0.01
CA THR A 39 4.58 -1.04 -0.24
C THR A 39 5.08 -1.30 -1.66
N ALA A 40 5.59 -2.51 -1.93
CA ALA A 40 5.76 -2.95 -3.31
C ALA A 40 4.42 -2.89 -4.08
N GLU A 41 4.50 -2.62 -5.38
CA GLU A 41 3.37 -2.63 -6.29
C GLU A 41 2.82 -4.06 -6.42
N ILE A 42 1.53 -4.23 -6.19
CA ILE A 42 0.84 -5.51 -6.36
C ILE A 42 0.09 -5.47 -7.70
N PRO A 43 0.58 -6.15 -8.75
CA PRO A 43 -0.08 -6.16 -10.05
C PRO A 43 -1.37 -7.00 -10.02
N TYR A 44 -2.33 -6.64 -10.86
CA TYR A 44 -3.56 -7.38 -11.13
C TYR A 44 -3.95 -7.25 -12.61
N SER A 45 -4.80 -8.14 -13.13
CA SER A 45 -5.21 -8.12 -14.54
C SER A 45 -6.73 -8.12 -14.76
N ASN A 46 -7.52 -8.19 -13.69
CA ASN A 46 -8.98 -8.17 -13.73
C ASN A 46 -9.56 -7.65 -12.40
N ASP A 47 -10.86 -7.35 -12.40
CA ASP A 47 -11.57 -6.80 -11.24
C ASP A 47 -11.56 -7.73 -10.01
N GLU A 48 -11.51 -9.06 -10.20
CA GLU A 48 -11.42 -10.01 -9.08
C GLU A 48 -10.04 -9.93 -8.41
N GLU A 49 -8.98 -9.94 -9.22
CA GLU A 49 -7.60 -9.77 -8.74
C GLU A 49 -7.34 -8.39 -8.16
N ARG A 50 -8.06 -7.36 -8.61
CA ARG A 50 -7.95 -6.00 -8.08
C ARG A 50 -8.23 -5.95 -6.57
N LEU A 51 -9.28 -6.63 -6.11
CA LEU A 51 -9.59 -6.68 -4.68
C LEU A 51 -8.57 -7.52 -3.89
N ASP A 52 -8.05 -8.60 -4.48
CA ASP A 52 -6.96 -9.38 -3.90
C ASP A 52 -5.68 -8.54 -3.76
N ALA A 53 -5.33 -7.79 -4.80
CA ALA A 53 -4.17 -6.90 -4.82
C ALA A 53 -4.28 -5.81 -3.74
N ALA A 54 -5.45 -5.19 -3.59
CA ALA A 54 -5.73 -4.23 -2.53
C ALA A 54 -5.52 -4.84 -1.13
N ARG A 55 -6.07 -6.04 -0.89
CA ARG A 55 -5.90 -6.76 0.38
C ARG A 55 -4.45 -7.08 0.67
N ARG A 56 -3.69 -7.49 -0.35
CA ARG A 56 -2.26 -7.79 -0.23
C ARG A 56 -1.43 -6.54 0.03
N ALA A 57 -1.74 -5.42 -0.62
CA ALA A 57 -1.12 -4.13 -0.36
C ALA A 57 -1.38 -3.67 1.09
N ALA A 58 -2.63 -3.69 1.53
CA ALA A 58 -3.02 -3.37 2.91
C ALA A 58 -2.35 -4.30 3.93
N HIS A 59 -2.33 -5.62 3.68
CA HIS A 59 -1.66 -6.57 4.56
C HIS A 59 -0.16 -6.29 4.67
N THR A 60 0.51 -6.06 3.53
CA THR A 60 1.95 -5.76 3.45
C THR A 60 2.29 -4.49 4.23
N TRP A 61 1.46 -3.46 4.11
CA TRP A 61 1.55 -2.23 4.89
C TRP A 61 1.35 -2.48 6.40
N ASN A 62 0.28 -3.18 6.79
CA ASN A 62 -0.08 -3.40 8.19
C ASN A 62 0.92 -4.26 8.97
N ILE A 63 1.68 -5.13 8.30
CA ILE A 63 2.77 -5.90 8.90
C ILE A 63 4.12 -5.17 8.87
N GLY A 64 4.16 -3.93 8.38
CA GLY A 64 5.35 -3.08 8.37
C GLY A 64 6.33 -3.32 7.22
N LYS A 65 5.94 -4.05 6.17
CA LYS A 65 6.79 -4.31 5.00
C LYS A 65 6.68 -3.17 3.98
N VAL A 66 7.43 -2.10 4.21
CA VAL A 66 7.45 -0.93 3.31
C VAL A 66 8.85 -0.67 2.77
N ILE A 67 8.90 -0.13 1.56
CA ILE A 67 10.06 0.46 0.91
C ILE A 67 10.12 1.91 1.36
N SER A 68 11.19 2.28 2.07
CA SER A 68 11.44 3.65 2.50
C SER A 68 12.74 4.14 1.89
N SER A 69 12.77 5.39 1.42
CA SER A 69 13.95 5.99 0.81
C SER A 69 14.95 6.55 1.84
N ALA A 70 14.90 6.13 3.10
CA ALA A 70 15.90 6.55 4.09
C ALA A 70 17.28 6.14 3.56
N PRO A 71 18.14 7.10 3.18
CA PRO A 71 19.47 6.76 2.70
C PRO A 71 20.35 6.42 3.91
N GLY A 72 20.78 5.16 4.01
CA GLY A 72 21.93 4.78 4.85
C GLY A 72 21.61 3.82 5.99
N GLU A 73 21.91 2.53 5.75
CA GLU A 73 22.71 1.74 6.68
C GLU A 73 24.10 1.53 6.07
#